data_AF-A0A6I1VUR9-F1
#
_entry.id   AF-A0A6I1VUR9-F1
#
_cell.length_a   1.000
_cell.length_b   1.000
_cell.length_c   1.000
_cell.angle_alpha   90.00
_cell.angle_beta   90.00
_cell.angle_gamma   90.00
#
_symmetry.space_group_name_H-M   'P 1'
#
loop_
_entity.id
_entity.type
_entity.pdbx_description
1 polymer ?
#
loop_
_entity_poly.entity_id
_entity_poly.type
_entity_poly.pdbx_seq_one_letter_code
_entity_poly.pdbx_strand_id
1 'polypeptide(L)'
;MVLMVCGLQEIRWVCGSLQPLQVERNPLQMGLMSFFKRRSEPAPKVYPVSSPAVTDLVADVCSALKAQYQLLCGGEDRGNPPLVHWTNDGKPIIDLWLMGYISGFYDAASQSRGCPFELNALELIFCVFYGEEDASAAVAQYHVVRMALKSDSEAAKLFGFDEFEEGMLSGGNELFEWLSKKIQCPLKVYKRYSGMA
;
A
#
# COMPACT_ATOMS: atom_id res chain seq x y z
N MET A 1 10.37 -14.91 -11.84
CA MET A 1 9.19 -14.78 -10.95
C MET A 1 9.70 -14.76 -9.52
N VAL A 2 9.55 -13.64 -8.83
CA VAL A 2 9.96 -13.46 -7.43
C VAL A 2 8.69 -13.45 -6.57
N LEU A 3 8.70 -14.13 -5.43
CA LEU A 3 7.53 -14.34 -4.56
C LEU A 3 7.70 -13.50 -3.29
N MET A 4 6.74 -12.60 -3.01
CA MET A 4 6.61 -11.92 -1.70
C MET A 4 5.37 -12.44 -0.99
N VAL A 5 5.51 -12.72 0.32
CA VAL A 5 4.50 -13.35 1.19
C VAL A 5 4.24 -12.38 2.35
N CYS A 6 2.99 -11.99 2.58
CA CYS A 6 2.62 -11.05 3.64
C CYS A 6 1.81 -11.77 4.74
N GLY A 7 2.42 -12.08 5.89
CA GLY A 7 1.71 -12.70 7.02
C GLY A 7 2.53 -12.81 8.31
N LEU A 8 2.08 -12.11 9.35
CA LEU A 8 2.33 -12.29 10.80
C LEU A 8 3.68 -12.87 11.24
N GLN A 9 4.74 -12.07 11.14
CA GLN A 9 5.87 -12.06 12.07
C GLN A 9 6.65 -10.75 11.88
N GLU A 10 7.02 -10.11 12.99
CA GLU A 10 7.73 -8.82 13.04
C GLU A 10 8.80 -8.69 11.94
N ILE A 11 8.63 -7.76 11.01
CA ILE A 11 9.72 -7.33 10.13
C ILE A 11 10.62 -6.42 10.96
N ARG A 12 11.54 -7.01 11.73
CA ARG A 12 12.67 -6.27 12.30
C ARG A 12 13.74 -6.13 11.24
N TRP A 13 13.95 -4.90 10.80
CA TRP A 13 15.04 -4.51 9.90
C TRP A 13 16.38 -4.65 10.63
N VAL A 14 17.25 -5.57 10.19
CA VAL A 14 18.68 -5.55 10.49
C VAL A 14 19.40 -5.24 9.19
N CYS A 15 20.29 -4.24 9.22
CA CYS A 15 21.05 -3.75 8.08
C CYS A 15 21.53 -4.86 7.13
N GLY A 16 21.12 -4.78 5.86
CA GLY A 16 21.91 -5.28 4.72
C GLY A 16 21.54 -6.63 4.11
N SER A 17 20.63 -7.43 4.66
CA SER A 17 20.16 -8.66 3.99
C SER A 17 18.91 -9.25 4.62
N LEU A 18 17.91 -9.60 3.79
CA LEU A 18 16.76 -10.42 4.17
C LEU A 18 17.22 -11.85 4.45
N GLN A 19 17.27 -12.24 5.72
CA GLN A 19 17.34 -13.65 6.13
C GLN A 19 16.24 -13.96 7.15
N PRO A 20 15.54 -15.11 7.02
CA PRO A 20 14.59 -15.56 8.03
C PRO A 20 15.33 -16.04 9.29
N LEU A 21 14.96 -15.50 10.45
CA LEU A 21 15.41 -15.96 11.76
C LEU A 21 14.80 -17.35 12.06
N GLN A 22 15.64 -18.37 12.21
CA GLN A 22 15.23 -19.61 12.89
C GLN A 22 15.16 -19.34 14.39
N VAL A 23 13.95 -19.36 14.96
CA VAL A 23 13.76 -19.41 16.41
C VAL A 23 13.74 -20.86 16.85
N GLU A 24 14.82 -21.34 17.47
CA GLU A 24 14.83 -22.58 18.24
C GLU A 24 13.83 -22.45 19.40
N ARG A 25 12.74 -23.23 19.36
CA ARG A 25 11.83 -23.36 20.50
C ARG A 25 12.34 -24.45 21.43
N ASN A 26 12.71 -24.03 22.64
CA ASN A 26 13.04 -24.90 23.76
C ASN A 26 11.87 -25.89 24.05
N PRO A 27 12.09 -27.22 24.07
CA PRO A 27 11.02 -28.21 24.08
C PRO A 27 10.62 -28.59 25.51
N LEU A 28 10.06 -27.67 26.29
CA LEU A 28 9.45 -28.03 27.58
C LEU A 28 8.25 -27.14 27.88
N GLN A 29 7.10 -27.50 27.29
CA GLN A 29 5.78 -27.36 27.91
C GLN A 29 4.73 -28.02 26.98
N MET A 30 4.67 -29.35 27.02
CA MET A 30 3.44 -30.08 26.70
C MET A 30 2.56 -30.06 27.95
N GLY A 31 1.34 -29.56 27.83
CA GLY A 31 0.39 -29.58 28.94
C GLY A 31 -1.02 -29.14 28.55
N LEU A 32 -1.82 -30.13 28.16
CA LEU A 32 -3.28 -30.21 28.27
C LEU A 32 -4.18 -29.21 27.51
N MET A 33 -5.08 -29.81 26.71
CA MET A 33 -6.42 -29.33 26.34
C MET A 33 -6.52 -28.10 25.42
N SER A 34 -6.72 -28.35 24.13
CA SER A 34 -7.66 -27.57 23.30
C SER A 34 -7.98 -28.31 22.01
N PHE A 35 -9.03 -29.13 22.04
CA PHE A 35 -9.74 -29.66 20.86
C PHE A 35 -10.54 -28.55 20.14
N PHE A 36 -9.93 -27.38 19.92
CA PHE A 36 -10.43 -26.42 18.96
C PHE A 36 -9.77 -26.73 17.64
N LYS A 37 -10.58 -26.98 16.59
CA LYS A 37 -10.13 -26.90 15.20
C LYS A 37 -9.33 -25.61 15.05
N ARG A 38 -8.00 -25.71 15.05
CA ARG A 38 -7.13 -24.68 14.47
C ARG A 38 -7.63 -24.57 13.04
N ARG A 39 -8.43 -23.53 12.74
CA ARG A 39 -8.53 -23.05 11.36
C ARG A 39 -7.08 -22.85 10.96
N SER A 40 -6.58 -23.67 10.04
CA SER A 40 -5.32 -23.39 9.38
C SER A 40 -5.44 -21.95 8.92
N GLU A 41 -4.57 -21.07 9.41
CA GLU A 41 -4.48 -19.72 8.85
C GLU A 41 -4.37 -19.89 7.33
N PRO A 42 -5.19 -19.16 6.56
CA PRO A 42 -5.09 -19.22 5.11
C PRO A 42 -3.64 -18.93 4.74
N ALA A 43 -3.10 -19.72 3.79
CA ALA A 43 -1.75 -19.47 3.29
C ALA A 43 -1.68 -18.01 2.83
N PRO A 44 -0.61 -17.26 3.17
CA PRO A 44 -0.56 -15.85 2.86
C PRO A 44 -0.65 -15.63 1.34
N LYS A 45 -1.33 -14.57 0.92
CA LYS A 45 -1.49 -14.27 -0.50
C LYS A 45 -0.13 -13.97 -1.12
N VAL A 46 0.08 -14.53 -2.31
CA VAL A 46 1.28 -14.30 -3.11
C VAL A 46 0.96 -13.29 -4.19
N TYR A 47 1.81 -12.26 -4.30
CA TYR A 47 1.70 -11.22 -5.33
C TYR A 47 2.77 -11.46 -6.41
N PRO A 48 2.42 -12.05 -7.56
CA PRO A 48 3.41 -12.32 -8.60
C PRO A 48 3.79 -11.01 -9.31
N VAL A 49 5.09 -10.70 -9.30
CA VAL A 49 5.67 -9.55 -10.02
C VAL A 49 6.70 -10.00 -11.07
N SER A 50 6.89 -9.20 -12.12
CA SER A 50 7.72 -9.59 -13.27
C SER A 50 9.21 -9.75 -12.96
N SER A 51 9.75 -8.97 -12.04
CA SER A 51 11.19 -8.92 -11.76
C SER A 51 11.53 -8.48 -10.33
N PRO A 52 12.74 -8.79 -9.83
CA PRO A 52 13.23 -8.25 -8.55
C PRO A 52 13.22 -6.72 -8.49
N ALA A 53 13.47 -6.04 -9.61
CA ALA A 53 13.45 -4.58 -9.68
C ALA A 53 12.08 -3.98 -9.30
N VAL A 54 10.98 -4.68 -9.64
CA VAL A 54 9.63 -4.28 -9.23
C VAL A 54 9.43 -4.49 -7.73
N THR A 55 10.02 -5.55 -7.16
CA THR A 55 10.01 -5.77 -5.70
C THR A 55 10.73 -4.64 -4.96
N ASP A 56 11.92 -4.24 -5.41
CA ASP A 56 12.69 -3.14 -4.82
C ASP A 56 11.95 -1.80 -4.96
N LEU A 57 11.34 -1.57 -6.12
CA LEU A 57 10.49 -0.40 -6.37
C LEU A 57 9.31 -0.32 -5.40
N VAL A 58 8.60 -1.43 -5.19
CA VAL A 58 7.49 -1.50 -4.21
C VAL A 58 7.99 -1.19 -2.80
N ALA A 59 9.13 -1.75 -2.40
CA ALA A 59 9.72 -1.48 -1.09
C ALA A 59 10.02 0.01 -0.89
N ASP A 60 10.59 0.67 -1.90
CA ASP A 60 10.91 2.10 -1.85
C ASP A 60 9.66 2.98 -1.80
N VAL A 61 8.64 2.66 -2.60
CA VAL A 61 7.35 3.35 -2.56
C VAL A 61 6.71 3.20 -1.17
N CYS A 62 6.66 1.98 -0.65
CA CYS A 62 6.11 1.70 0.67
C CYS A 62 6.87 2.45 1.78
N SER A 63 8.20 2.51 1.69
CA SER A 63 9.04 3.25 2.65
C SER A 63 8.73 4.75 2.64
N ALA A 64 8.64 5.36 1.46
CA ALA A 64 8.33 6.78 1.29
C ALA A 64 6.93 7.15 1.80
N LEU A 65 5.94 6.28 1.56
CA LEU A 65 4.57 6.47 2.04
C LEU A 65 4.45 6.22 3.55
N LYS A 66 5.12 5.19 4.08
CA LYS A 66 5.12 4.87 5.51
C LYS A 66 5.60 6.05 6.36
N ALA A 67 6.62 6.79 5.90
CA ALA A 67 7.10 7.98 6.61
C ALA A 67 6.00 9.06 6.76
N GLN A 68 5.18 9.27 5.74
CA GLN A 68 4.08 10.24 5.78
C GLN A 68 2.98 9.80 6.76
N TYR A 69 2.67 8.50 6.75
CA TYR A 69 1.69 7.91 7.64
C TYR A 69 2.13 7.91 9.11
N GLN A 70 3.41 7.68 9.39
CA GLN A 70 3.95 7.80 10.74
C GLN A 70 3.78 9.22 11.31
N LEU A 71 3.94 10.26 10.47
CA LEU A 71 3.68 11.63 10.89
C LEU A 71 2.19 11.86 11.22
N LEU A 72 1.28 11.28 10.44
CA LEU A 72 -0.17 11.34 10.71
C LEU A 72 -0.54 10.64 12.02
N CYS A 73 0.07 9.49 12.31
CA CYS A 73 -0.20 8.70 13.52
C CYS A 73 0.56 9.18 14.77
N GLY A 74 1.24 10.32 14.72
CA GLY A 74 1.98 10.87 15.87
C GLY A 74 3.22 10.07 16.25
N GLY A 75 3.81 9.34 15.31
CA GLY A 75 5.02 8.53 15.52
C GLY A 75 4.79 7.18 16.20
N GLU A 76 3.56 6.87 16.61
CA GLU A 76 3.20 5.52 17.03
C GLU A 76 2.98 4.64 15.78
N ASP A 77 3.41 3.37 15.84
CA ASP A 77 3.07 2.34 14.85
C ASP A 77 1.60 1.92 15.02
N ARG A 78 0.69 2.90 15.17
CA ARG A 78 -0.75 2.70 15.09
C ARG A 78 -1.03 2.25 13.66
N GLY A 79 -1.52 1.03 13.54
CA GLY A 79 -1.83 0.38 12.26
C GLY A 79 -2.73 1.23 11.36
N ASN A 80 -2.79 0.79 10.09
CA ASN A 80 -3.44 1.34 8.91
C ASN A 80 -3.59 2.88 8.89
N PRO A 81 -2.90 3.57 7.99
CA PRO A 81 -2.98 5.03 7.94
C PRO A 81 -4.40 5.56 7.84
N PRO A 82 -4.69 6.72 8.44
CA PRO A 82 -6.02 7.29 8.37
C PRO A 82 -6.18 7.87 6.96
N LEU A 83 -6.98 7.20 6.12
CA LEU A 83 -8.33 7.69 5.91
C LEU A 83 -9.12 6.76 5.03
N VAL A 84 -10.14 6.27 5.71
CA VAL A 84 -10.96 5.23 5.22
C VAL A 84 -12.35 5.61 5.72
N HIS A 85 -13.23 6.02 4.83
CA HIS A 85 -14.63 6.10 5.21
C HIS A 85 -15.10 4.68 5.55
N TRP A 86 -15.71 4.51 6.72
CA TRP A 86 -16.34 3.25 7.06
C TRP A 86 -17.68 3.21 6.33
N THR A 87 -17.94 2.15 5.57
CA THR A 87 -19.32 1.87 5.15
C THR A 87 -20.21 1.69 6.37
N ASN A 88 -21.53 1.75 6.20
CA ASN A 88 -22.49 1.38 7.25
C ASN A 88 -22.25 -0.05 7.79
N ASP A 89 -21.56 -0.89 7.01
CA ASP A 89 -21.18 -2.26 7.36
C ASP A 89 -19.82 -2.36 8.07
N GLY A 90 -19.19 -1.21 8.41
CA GLY A 90 -17.90 -1.18 9.07
C GLY A 90 -16.76 -1.68 8.20
N LYS A 91 -16.86 -1.55 6.87
CA LYS A 91 -15.76 -1.86 5.96
C LYS A 91 -14.93 -0.62 5.63
N PRO A 92 -13.61 -0.76 5.58
CA PRO A 92 -12.75 0.32 5.21
C PRO A 92 -12.81 0.64 3.70
N ILE A 93 -13.15 1.89 3.32
CA ILE A 93 -13.00 2.43 1.95
C ILE A 93 -11.79 3.36 1.86
N ILE A 94 -10.74 2.97 1.14
CA ILE A 94 -9.69 3.92 0.72
C ILE A 94 -10.35 5.02 -0.11
N ASP A 95 -10.21 6.28 0.32
CA ASP A 95 -10.83 7.39 -0.41
C ASP A 95 -10.22 7.54 -1.83
N LEU A 96 -11.01 8.12 -2.75
CA LEU A 96 -10.64 8.20 -4.16
C LEU A 96 -9.35 8.98 -4.39
N TRP A 97 -9.14 10.06 -3.64
CA TRP A 97 -7.91 10.85 -3.74
C TRP A 97 -6.69 10.06 -3.28
N LEU A 98 -6.78 9.35 -2.15
CA LEU A 98 -5.67 8.54 -1.63
C LEU A 98 -5.33 7.39 -2.57
N MET A 99 -6.35 6.71 -3.11
CA MET A 99 -6.18 5.69 -4.13
C MET A 99 -5.50 6.25 -5.37
N GLY A 100 -5.92 7.44 -5.83
CA GLY A 100 -5.28 8.17 -6.91
C GLY A 100 -3.82 8.48 -6.57
N TYR A 101 -3.57 9.06 -5.40
CA TYR A 101 -2.24 9.47 -4.96
C TYR A 101 -1.25 8.31 -4.90
N ILE A 102 -1.61 7.20 -4.24
CA ILE A 102 -0.73 6.02 -4.14
C ILE A 102 -0.45 5.45 -5.53
N SER A 103 -1.48 5.32 -6.36
CA SER A 103 -1.31 4.77 -7.71
C SER A 103 -0.48 5.69 -8.63
N GLY A 104 -0.66 7.01 -8.55
CA GLY A 104 0.13 7.99 -9.31
C GLY A 104 1.57 8.09 -8.83
N PHE A 105 1.81 8.02 -7.52
CA PHE A 105 3.16 7.97 -6.94
C PHE A 105 3.91 6.72 -7.40
N TYR A 106 3.25 5.55 -7.36
CA TYR A 106 3.81 4.29 -7.85
C TYR A 106 4.04 4.31 -9.37
N ASP A 107 3.12 4.86 -10.16
CA ASP A 107 3.27 4.98 -11.61
C ASP A 107 4.50 5.83 -11.98
N ALA A 108 4.62 7.02 -11.37
CA ALA A 108 5.78 7.86 -11.58
C ALA A 108 7.08 7.17 -11.14
N ALA A 109 7.05 6.37 -10.06
CA ALA A 109 8.22 5.65 -9.57
C ALA A 109 8.61 4.53 -10.55
N SER A 110 7.62 3.81 -11.09
CA SER A 110 7.81 2.81 -12.13
C SER A 110 8.47 3.43 -13.37
N GLN A 111 7.94 4.55 -13.85
CA GLN A 111 8.48 5.28 -15.00
C GLN A 111 9.91 5.76 -14.74
N SER A 112 10.19 6.31 -13.56
CA SER A 112 11.54 6.81 -13.20
C SER A 112 12.62 5.73 -13.23
N ARG A 113 12.23 4.46 -13.05
CA ARG A 113 13.14 3.29 -13.03
C ARG A 113 13.04 2.43 -14.28
N GLY A 114 12.24 2.81 -15.27
CA GLY A 114 11.99 2.00 -16.46
C GLY A 114 11.32 0.65 -16.15
N CYS A 115 10.57 0.57 -15.04
CA CYS A 115 9.81 -0.62 -14.65
C CYS A 115 8.37 -0.54 -15.19
N PRO A 116 7.73 -1.69 -15.50
CA PRO A 116 6.33 -1.71 -15.91
C PRO A 116 5.40 -1.40 -14.72
N PHE A 117 4.28 -0.74 -15.01
CA PHE A 117 3.18 -0.62 -14.04
C PHE A 117 2.43 -1.95 -13.92
N GLU A 118 2.58 -2.61 -12.78
CA GLU A 118 1.91 -3.89 -12.49
C GLU A 118 0.80 -3.75 -11.44
N LEU A 119 -0.39 -4.27 -11.74
CA LEU A 119 -1.53 -4.27 -10.81
C LEU A 119 -1.26 -5.09 -9.55
N ASN A 120 -0.56 -6.22 -9.66
CA ASN A 120 -0.20 -7.03 -8.49
C ASN A 120 0.76 -6.31 -7.55
N ALA A 121 1.66 -5.47 -8.10
CA ALA A 121 2.54 -4.63 -7.31
C ALA A 121 1.78 -3.48 -6.65
N LEU A 122 0.82 -2.87 -7.35
CA LEU A 122 -0.10 -1.89 -6.75
C LEU A 122 -0.91 -2.53 -5.61
N GLU A 123 -1.43 -3.74 -5.81
CA GLU A 123 -2.15 -4.49 -4.78
C GLU A 123 -1.25 -4.78 -3.57
N LEU A 124 0.00 -5.18 -3.81
CA LEU A 124 0.97 -5.39 -2.73
C LEU A 124 1.24 -4.10 -1.95
N ILE A 125 1.35 -2.95 -2.62
CA ILE A 125 1.49 -1.64 -1.94
C ILE A 125 0.28 -1.38 -1.04
N PHE A 126 -0.94 -1.55 -1.54
CA PHE A 126 -2.13 -1.40 -0.69
C PHE A 126 -2.16 -2.42 0.46
N CYS A 127 -1.75 -3.67 0.20
CA CYS A 127 -1.73 -4.73 1.21
C CYS A 127 -0.80 -4.40 2.37
N VAL A 128 0.34 -3.75 2.11
CA VAL A 128 1.28 -3.30 3.16
C VAL A 128 0.62 -2.32 4.14
N PHE A 129 -0.32 -1.50 3.67
CA PHE A 129 -0.95 -0.45 4.48
C PHE A 129 -2.33 -0.79 5.00
N TYR A 130 -3.08 -1.65 4.32
CA TYR A 130 -4.51 -1.86 4.59
C TYR A 130 -4.87 -3.34 4.80
N GLY A 131 -4.00 -4.27 4.43
CA GLY A 131 -4.28 -5.71 4.48
C GLY A 131 -4.87 -6.27 3.19
N GLU A 132 -4.97 -7.61 3.11
CA GLU A 132 -5.27 -8.31 1.85
C GLU A 132 -6.69 -8.03 1.30
N GLU A 133 -7.72 -8.01 2.17
CA GLU A 133 -9.11 -7.78 1.73
C GLU A 133 -9.27 -6.37 1.12
N ASP A 134 -8.74 -5.37 1.81
CA ASP A 134 -8.87 -3.97 1.43
C ASP A 134 -8.02 -3.63 0.20
N ALA A 135 -6.84 -4.25 0.08
CA ALA A 135 -6.01 -4.12 -1.11
C ALA A 135 -6.70 -4.67 -2.37
N SER A 136 -7.33 -5.84 -2.26
CA SER A 136 -8.09 -6.42 -3.37
C SER A 136 -9.27 -5.53 -3.77
N ALA A 137 -9.98 -4.96 -2.79
CA ALA A 137 -11.08 -4.04 -3.06
C ALA A 137 -10.59 -2.73 -3.74
N ALA A 138 -9.50 -2.17 -3.24
CA ALA A 138 -8.90 -0.94 -3.78
C ALA A 138 -8.44 -1.11 -5.23
N VAL A 139 -7.79 -2.22 -5.57
CA VAL A 139 -7.35 -2.47 -6.96
C VAL A 139 -8.53 -2.72 -7.91
N ALA A 140 -9.60 -3.38 -7.44
CA ALA A 140 -10.82 -3.51 -8.22
C ALA A 140 -11.46 -2.14 -8.49
N GLN A 141 -11.54 -1.28 -7.47
CA GLN A 141 -12.06 0.08 -7.61
C GLN A 141 -11.18 0.94 -8.53
N TYR A 142 -9.86 0.87 -8.37
CA TYR A 142 -8.90 1.51 -9.28
C TYR A 142 -9.17 1.13 -10.74
N HIS A 143 -9.43 -0.15 -11.01
CA HIS A 143 -9.72 -0.62 -12.38
C HIS A 143 -11.00 0.02 -12.93
N VAL A 144 -12.08 0.04 -12.13
CA VAL A 144 -13.37 0.66 -12.52
C VAL A 144 -13.18 2.14 -12.83
N VAL A 145 -12.51 2.88 -11.94
CA VAL A 145 -12.27 4.33 -12.11
C VAL A 145 -11.44 4.61 -13.37
N ARG A 146 -10.35 3.85 -13.59
CA ARG A 146 -9.50 4.00 -14.78
C ARG A 146 -10.24 3.67 -16.08
N MET A 147 -11.12 2.67 -16.07
CA MET A 147 -11.95 2.35 -17.22
C MET A 147 -12.96 3.46 -17.52
N ALA A 148 -13.66 3.96 -16.49
CA ALA A 148 -14.65 5.01 -16.62
C ALA A 148 -14.04 6.31 -17.17
N LEU A 149 -12.91 6.75 -16.59
CA LEU A 149 -12.18 7.94 -17.06
C LEU A 149 -11.72 7.81 -18.52
N LYS A 150 -11.35 6.60 -18.95
CA LYS A 150 -10.94 6.35 -20.34
C LYS A 150 -12.13 6.33 -21.31
N SER A 151 -13.30 5.84 -20.86
CA SER A 151 -14.47 5.71 -21.73
C SER A 151 -15.22 7.02 -21.91
N ASP A 152 -15.43 7.76 -20.83
CA ASP A 152 -16.22 8.99 -20.81
C ASP A 152 -15.80 9.85 -19.62
N SER A 153 -14.85 10.75 -19.85
CA SER A 153 -14.29 11.62 -18.81
C SER A 153 -15.30 12.61 -18.25
N GLU A 154 -16.28 13.05 -19.05
CA GLU A 154 -17.30 13.99 -18.59
C GLU A 154 -18.32 13.29 -17.70
N ALA A 155 -18.74 12.07 -18.05
CA ALA A 155 -19.57 11.25 -17.16
C ALA A 155 -18.82 10.85 -15.89
N ALA A 156 -17.53 10.52 -15.98
CA ALA A 156 -16.71 10.17 -14.81
C ALA A 156 -16.63 11.30 -13.77
N LYS A 157 -16.58 12.56 -14.21
CA LYS A 157 -16.67 13.73 -13.30
C LYS A 157 -18.00 13.79 -12.56
N LEU A 158 -19.11 13.41 -13.19
CA LEU A 158 -20.41 13.33 -12.51
C LEU A 158 -20.45 12.27 -11.40
N PHE A 159 -19.54 11.28 -11.44
CA PHE A 159 -19.36 10.27 -10.40
C PHE A 159 -18.27 10.63 -9.37
N GLY A 160 -17.70 11.84 -9.41
CA GLY A 160 -16.70 12.31 -8.46
C GLY A 160 -15.31 11.67 -8.64
N PHE A 161 -14.98 11.20 -9.86
CA PHE A 161 -13.65 10.64 -10.15
C PHE A 161 -12.58 11.71 -10.40
N ASP A 162 -12.94 12.99 -10.34
CA ASP A 162 -12.02 14.12 -10.32
C ASP A 162 -11.09 14.09 -9.10
N GLU A 163 -11.58 13.67 -7.94
CA GLU A 163 -10.73 13.46 -6.75
C GLU A 163 -9.63 12.42 -7.00
N PHE A 164 -9.95 11.36 -7.74
CA PHE A 164 -8.97 10.34 -8.10
C PHE A 164 -7.91 10.89 -9.07
N GLU A 165 -8.32 11.64 -10.10
CA GLU A 165 -7.38 12.26 -11.04
C GLU A 165 -6.47 13.29 -10.34
N GLU A 166 -7.03 14.11 -9.45
CA GLU A 166 -6.27 15.04 -8.61
C GLU A 166 -5.25 14.30 -7.74
N GLY A 167 -5.67 13.19 -7.13
CA GLY A 167 -4.80 12.30 -6.38
C GLY A 167 -3.65 11.79 -7.24
N MET A 168 -3.94 11.19 -8.40
CA MET A 168 -2.90 10.66 -9.30
C MET A 168 -1.89 11.72 -9.71
N LEU A 169 -2.36 12.90 -10.12
CA LEU A 169 -1.48 14.01 -10.49
C LEU A 169 -0.64 14.47 -9.29
N SER A 170 -1.26 14.56 -8.11
CA SER A 170 -0.59 14.98 -6.89
C SER A 170 0.54 14.04 -6.49
N GLY A 171 0.30 12.72 -6.54
CA GLY A 171 1.28 11.68 -6.20
C GLY A 171 2.43 11.63 -7.22
N GLY A 172 2.12 11.64 -8.51
CA GLY A 172 3.14 11.64 -9.55
C GLY A 172 4.04 12.88 -9.49
N ASN A 173 3.44 14.06 -9.36
CA ASN A 173 4.18 15.33 -9.26
C ASN A 173 5.07 15.36 -8.02
N GLU A 174 4.57 14.90 -6.86
CA GLU A 174 5.35 14.93 -5.63
C GLU A 174 6.57 14.01 -5.69
N LEU A 175 6.42 12.83 -6.29
CA LEU A 175 7.58 11.97 -6.53
C LEU A 175 8.61 12.68 -7.40
N PHE A 176 8.22 13.28 -8.53
CA PHE A 176 9.17 13.95 -9.41
C PHE A 176 9.81 15.17 -8.77
N GLU A 177 9.08 15.94 -7.97
CA GLU A 177 9.62 17.03 -7.16
C GLU A 177 10.65 16.51 -6.16
N TRP A 178 10.39 15.37 -5.53
CA TRP A 178 11.32 14.75 -4.60
C TRP A 178 12.58 14.24 -5.31
N LEU A 179 12.44 13.51 -6.42
CA LEU A 179 13.57 13.01 -7.22
C LEU A 179 14.42 14.14 -7.81
N SER A 180 13.79 15.26 -8.19
CA SER A 180 14.48 16.46 -8.67
C SER A 180 15.00 17.38 -7.56
N LYS A 181 14.86 16.97 -6.28
CA LYS A 181 15.32 17.71 -5.09
C LYS A 181 14.68 19.09 -4.93
N LYS A 182 13.51 19.32 -5.52
CA LYS A 182 12.69 20.53 -5.30
C LYS A 182 12.06 20.53 -3.92
N ILE A 183 11.73 19.34 -3.41
CA ILE A 183 11.28 19.12 -2.04
C ILE A 183 12.23 18.16 -1.33
N GLN A 184 12.34 18.29 0.00
CA GLN A 184 13.21 17.46 0.81
C GLN A 184 12.65 16.03 0.99
N CYS A 185 11.33 15.92 1.18
CA CYS A 185 10.61 14.66 1.36
C CYS A 185 9.16 14.82 0.89
N PRO A 186 8.51 13.71 0.47
CA PRO A 186 7.10 13.70 0.15
C PRO A 186 6.28 13.77 1.44
N LEU A 187 5.35 14.73 1.52
CA LEU A 187 4.52 15.05 2.69
C LEU A 187 3.05 15.33 2.35
N LYS A 188 2.60 15.27 1.08
CA LYS A 188 1.22 15.68 0.74
C LYS A 188 0.15 14.86 1.44
N VAL A 189 0.36 13.55 1.64
CA VAL A 189 -0.61 12.72 2.38
C VAL A 189 -0.74 13.25 3.81
N TYR A 190 0.39 13.50 4.47
CA TYR A 190 0.38 14.10 5.80
C TYR A 190 -0.34 15.45 5.82
N LYS A 191 -0.01 16.36 4.91
CA LYS A 191 -0.62 17.70 4.84
C LYS A 191 -2.13 17.65 4.62
N ARG A 192 -2.58 16.84 3.65
CA ARG A 192 -4.01 16.69 3.32
C ARG A 192 -4.83 16.24 4.52
N TYR A 193 -4.31 15.31 5.29
CA TYR A 193 -5.08 14.61 6.31
C TYR A 193 -4.81 15.06 7.75
N SER A 194 -3.76 15.83 7.99
CA SER A 194 -3.51 16.49 9.29
C SER A 194 -4.27 17.81 9.46
N GLY A 195 -4.89 18.33 8.40
CA GLY A 195 -5.47 19.67 8.39
C GLY A 195 -4.44 20.80 8.33
N MET A 196 -3.15 20.48 8.11
CA MET A 196 -2.09 21.44 7.84
C MET A 196 -2.02 21.71 6.33
N ALA A 197 -2.91 22.59 5.85
CA ALA A 197 -2.86 23.13 4.48
C ALA A 197 -1.89 24.32 4.40
#